data_AF-W1I673-F1
#
_entry.id   AF-W1I673-F1
#
_cell.length_a   1.000
_cell.length_b   1.000
_cell.length_c   1.000
_cell.angle_alpha   90.00
_cell.angle_beta   90.00
_cell.angle_gamma   90.00
#
_symmetry.space_group_name_H-M   'P 1'
#
loop_
_entity.id
_entity.type
_entity.pdbx_description
1 polymer ?
#
loop_
_entity_poly.entity_id
_entity_poly.type
_entity_poly.pdbx_seq_one_letter_code
_entity_poly.pdbx_strand_id
1 'polypeptide(L)' 'MEKGVKIQITLAPVVAESLDEFCRKKGLKRSAAVALALNELWKEERTDEK' A
#
# COMPACT_ATOMS: atom_id res chain seq x y z
N MET A 1 -2.80 -21.40 -9.41
CA MET A 1 -1.88 -20.56 -8.64
C MET A 1 -1.86 -19.20 -9.30
N GLU A 2 -2.51 -18.20 -8.71
CA GLU A 2 -2.46 -16.83 -9.22
C GLU A 2 -1.02 -16.32 -9.06
N LYS A 3 -0.39 -15.92 -10.17
CA LYS A 3 0.97 -15.40 -10.15
C LYS A 3 0.91 -13.95 -9.68
N GLY A 4 1.62 -13.63 -8.60
CA GLY A 4 1.77 -12.24 -8.15
C GLY A 4 2.41 -11.39 -9.25
N VAL A 5 1.85 -10.20 -9.49
CA VAL A 5 2.41 -9.23 -10.44
C VAL A 5 3.35 -8.29 -9.70
N LYS A 6 4.57 -8.14 -10.19
CA LYS A 6 5.54 -7.18 -9.64
C LYS A 6 5.39 -5.84 -10.34
N ILE A 7 5.23 -4.78 -9.56
CA ILE A 7 5.15 -3.41 -10.04
C ILE A 7 6.30 -2.62 -9.41
N GLN A 8 6.99 -1.80 -10.20
CA GLN A 8 7.94 -0.82 -9.69
C GLN A 8 7.24 0.53 -9.60
N ILE A 9 7.27 1.13 -8.41
CA ILE A 9 6.66 2.43 -8.14
C ILE A 9 7.70 3.38 -7.58
N THR A 10 7.71 4.61 -8.09
CA THR A 10 8.52 5.70 -7.56
C THR A 10 7.62 6.54 -6.66
N LEU A 11 8.03 6.69 -5.40
CA LEU A 11 7.32 7.50 -4.42
C LEU A 11 8.03 8.85 -4.26
N ALA A 12 7.27 9.89 -3.92
CA ALA A 12 7.86 11.13 -3.43
C ALA A 12 8.66 10.84 -2.14
N PRO A 13 9.79 11.52 -1.90
CA PRO A 13 10.65 11.26 -0.73
C PRO A 13 9.88 11.25 0.59
N VAL A 14 9.03 12.27 0.81
CA VAL A 14 8.20 12.39 2.02
C VAL A 14 7.25 11.21 2.23
N VAL A 15 6.72 10.64 1.15
CA VAL A 15 5.82 9.48 1.19
C VAL A 15 6.61 8.21 1.48
N ALA A 16 7.81 8.08 0.91
CA ALA A 16 8.70 6.96 1.20
C ALA A 16 9.12 6.93 2.68
N GLU A 17 9.47 8.09 3.26
CA GLU A 17 9.80 8.20 4.69
C GLU A 17 8.60 7.82 5.58
N SER A 18 7.41 8.32 5.25
CA SER A 18 6.17 7.99 5.97
C SER A 18 5.85 6.49 5.91
N LEU A 19 6.04 5.87 4.73
CA LEU A 19 5.87 4.43 4.54
C LEU A 19 6.85 3.62 5.40
N ASP A 20 8.11 4.04 5.44
CA ASP A 20 9.15 3.39 6.25
C ASP A 20 8.84 3.46 7.74
N GLU A 21 8.40 4.61 8.24
CA GLU A 21 8.00 4.78 9.64
C GLU A 21 6.77 3.91 9.97
N PHE A 22 5.76 3.91 9.10
CA PHE A 22 4.58 3.07 9.25
C PHE A 22 4.94 1.58 9.33
N CYS A 23 5.82 1.13 8.42
CA CYS A 23 6.30 -0.24 8.37
C CYS A 23 7.07 -0.62 9.65
N ARG A 24 7.93 0.28 10.14
CA ARG A 24 8.65 0.09 11.41
C ARG A 24 7.71 -0.03 12.61
N LYS A 25 6.71 0.86 12.71
CA LYS A 25 5.74 0.86 13.81
C LYS A 25 4.85 -0.38 13.82
N LYS A 26 4.43 -0.87 12.65
CA LYS A 26 3.53 -2.03 12.53
C LYS A 26 4.25 -3.37 12.34
N GLY A 27 5.58 -3.39 12.20
CA GLY A 27 6.34 -4.60 11.90
C GLY A 27 6.02 -5.21 10.52
N LEU A 28 5.64 -4.37 9.56
CA LEU A 28 5.22 -4.79 8.22
C LEU A 28 6.32 -4.58 7.18
N LYS A 29 6.29 -5.38 6.11
CA LYS A 29 7.11 -5.12 4.91
C LYS A 29 6.47 -4.00 4.10
N ARG A 30 7.30 -3.17 3.45
CA ARG A 30 6.85 -2.07 2.56
C ARG A 30 5.82 -2.51 1.54
N SER A 31 6.05 -3.66 0.88
CA SER A 31 5.10 -4.22 -0.09
C SER A 31 3.75 -4.59 0.52
N ALA A 32 3.72 -5.11 1.75
CA ALA A 32 2.49 -5.42 2.45
C ALA A 32 1.72 -4.16 2.86
N ALA A 33 2.43 -3.12 3.31
CA ALA A 33 1.82 -1.83 3.64
C ALA A 33 1.21 -1.16 2.40
N VAL A 34 1.91 -1.17 1.27
CA VAL A 34 1.38 -0.64 -0.01
C VAL A 34 0.16 -1.44 -0.48
N ALA A 35 0.21 -2.78 -0.41
CA ALA A 35 -0.92 -3.62 -0.78
C ALA A 35 -2.15 -3.37 0.11
N LEU A 36 -1.94 -3.15 1.42
CA LEU A 36 -3.01 -2.80 2.35
C LEU A 36 -3.64 -1.46 1.99
N ALA A 37 -2.83 -0.43 1.76
CA ALA A 37 -3.31 0.91 1.38
C ALA A 37 -4.10 0.87 0.06
N LEU A 38 -3.63 0.13 -0.95
CA LEU A 38 -4.36 -0.03 -2.21
C LEU A 38 -5.71 -0.73 -2.01
N ASN A 39 -5.76 -1.74 -1.15
CA ASN A 39 -7.00 -2.45 -0.85
C ASN A 39 -7.99 -1.60 -0.05
N GLU A 40 -7.50 -0.74 0.86
CA GLU A 40 -8.35 0.21 1.60
C GLU A 40 -8.90 1.29 0.66
N LEU A 41 -8.05 1.95 -0.13
CA LEU A 41 -8.47 2.94 -1.13
C LEU A 41 -9.49 2.36 -2.10
N TRP A 42 -9.27 1.14 -2.58
CA TRP A 42 -10.21 0.48 -3.50
C TRP A 42 -11.57 0.19 -2.85
N LYS A 43 -11.60 -0.12 -1.54
CA LYS A 43 -12.86 -0.29 -0.81
C LYS A 43 -13.59 1.02 -0.61
N GLU A 44 -12.87 2.09 -0.28
CA GLU A 44 -13.44 3.42 -0.10
C GLU A 44 -14.14 3.90 -1.39
N GLU A 45 -13.49 3.80 -2.54
CA GLU A 45 -14.04 4.20 -3.84
C GLU A 45 -15.34 3.45 -4.20
N ARG A 46 -15.47 2.19 -3.79
CA ARG A 46 -16.68 1.38 -4.06
C ARG A 46 -17.75 1.46 -2.98
N THR A 47 -17.46 2.13 -1.86
CA THR A 47 -18.46 2.36 -0.82
C THR A 47 -19.44 3.47 -1.23
N ASP A 48 -19.06 4.30 -2.22
CA ASP A 48 -19.90 5.33 -2.85
C ASP A 48 -20.81 4.78 -3.96
N GLU A 49 -20.58 3.55 -4.45
CA GLU A 49 -21.52 2.81 -5.30
C GLU A 49 -22.55 2.08 -4.42
N LYS A 50 -23.57 2.78 -3.91
CA LYS A 50 -24.72 2.14 -3.27
C LYS A 50 -26.06 2.69 -3.74
#